data_AF-E7AD46-F1
#
_entry.id   AF-E7AD46-F1
#
_cell.length_a   1.000
_cell.length_b   1.000
_cell.length_c   1.000
_cell.angle_alpha   90.00
_cell.angle_beta   90.00
_cell.angle_gamma   90.00
#
_symmetry.space_group_name_H-M   'P 1'
#
loop_
_entity.id
_entity.type
_entity.pdbx_description
1 polymer ?
#
loop_
_entity_poly.entity_id
_entity_poly.type
_entity_poly.pdbx_seq_one_letter_code
_entity_poly.pdbx_strand_id
1 'polypeptide(L)'
;MRRLVVMGLCLGLLEAQALKVKVKEESFITILEYGKELYKNPRDISCARCHGPLGEEKIITHYTQHGKERIFKAPPIYDLSFERFKNALERGKSIMPRYNLTLDEIKAIYYYITSIRSNKQN
;
A
#
# COMPACT_ATOMS: atom_id res chain seq x y z
N MET A 1 -48.88 -53.00 -47.47
CA MET A 1 -47.89 -52.12 -48.14
C MET A 1 -47.41 -51.11 -47.10
N ARG A 2 -46.21 -51.25 -46.52
CA ARG A 2 -44.97 -50.58 -46.95
C ARG A 2 -45.23 -49.07 -47.13
N ARG A 3 -44.81 -48.17 -46.22
CA ARG A 3 -43.43 -47.74 -45.93
C ARG A 3 -43.47 -46.76 -44.72
N LEU A 4 -42.59 -46.91 -43.71
CA LEU A 4 -41.38 -46.09 -43.45
C LEU A 4 -41.74 -44.65 -42.98
N VAL A 5 -41.29 -44.02 -41.88
CA VAL A 5 -39.99 -43.90 -41.17
C VAL A 5 -40.31 -43.23 -39.81
N VAL A 6 -40.07 -43.83 -38.65
CA VAL A 6 -38.90 -43.67 -37.72
C VAL A 6 -38.46 -42.22 -37.40
N MET A 7 -38.19 -41.98 -36.11
CA MET A 7 -37.47 -40.83 -35.51
C MET A 7 -38.24 -39.49 -35.45
N GLY A 8 -38.38 -38.83 -34.31
CA GLY A 8 -37.76 -39.08 -33.01
C GLY A 8 -38.41 -38.25 -31.91
N LEU A 9 -38.50 -38.87 -30.74
CA LEU A 9 -38.65 -38.19 -29.46
C LEU A 9 -37.42 -37.31 -29.25
N CYS A 10 -37.51 -36.02 -29.55
CA CYS A 10 -36.57 -35.03 -29.00
C CYS A 10 -36.94 -34.75 -27.53
N LEU A 11 -36.74 -35.76 -26.68
CA LEU A 11 -36.53 -35.58 -25.25
C LEU A 11 -35.08 -35.11 -25.08
N GLY A 12 -34.90 -33.81 -24.92
CA GLY A 12 -33.57 -33.23 -24.79
C GLY A 12 -33.61 -31.74 -24.49
N LEU A 13 -34.39 -31.33 -23.50
CA LEU A 13 -34.12 -30.08 -22.77
C LEU A 13 -32.81 -30.29 -22.00
N LEU A 14 -31.67 -30.16 -22.68
CA LEU A 14 -30.40 -29.95 -22.02
C LEU A 14 -30.22 -28.44 -21.89
N GLU A 15 -30.88 -27.86 -20.89
CA GLU A 15 -30.54 -26.53 -20.42
C GLU A 15 -29.09 -26.57 -19.93
N ALA A 16 -28.18 -26.04 -20.74
CA ALA A 16 -26.83 -25.75 -20.32
C ALA A 16 -26.91 -24.67 -19.24
N GLN A 17 -26.97 -25.08 -17.97
CA GLN A 17 -26.85 -24.17 -16.85
C GLN A 17 -25.43 -23.62 -16.87
N ALA A 18 -25.29 -22.39 -17.38
CA ALA A 18 -24.08 -21.61 -17.26
C ALA A 18 -23.77 -21.44 -15.77
N LEU A 19 -22.78 -22.17 -15.27
CA LEU A 19 -22.24 -21.99 -13.93
C LEU A 19 -21.72 -20.56 -13.81
N LYS A 20 -22.49 -19.70 -13.13
CA LYS A 20 -22.03 -18.37 -12.71
C LYS A 20 -20.94 -18.55 -11.66
N VAL A 21 -19.70 -18.72 -12.11
CA VAL A 21 -18.53 -18.65 -11.25
C VAL A 21 -18.42 -17.21 -10.75
N LYS A 22 -18.75 -17.00 -9.48
CA LYS A 22 -18.52 -15.73 -8.79
C LYS A 22 -17.03 -15.64 -8.48
N VAL A 23 -16.25 -15.12 -9.44
CA VAL A 23 -14.85 -14.75 -9.18
C VAL A 23 -14.89 -13.60 -8.16
N LYS A 24 -14.52 -13.92 -6.92
CA LYS A 24 -14.25 -12.89 -5.91
C LYS A 24 -12.84 -12.40 -6.23
N GLU A 25 -12.73 -11.19 -6.77
CA GLU A 25 -11.42 -10.55 -6.95
C GLU A 25 -10.83 -10.25 -5.57
N GLU A 26 -10.06 -11.20 -5.05
CA GLU A 26 -9.14 -10.94 -3.95
C GLU A 26 -7.90 -10.28 -4.56
N SER A 27 -7.53 -9.07 -4.12
CA SER A 27 -6.35 -8.41 -4.66
C SER A 27 -5.10 -9.23 -4.34
N PHE A 28 -4.20 -9.36 -5.31
CA PHE A 28 -2.97 -10.15 -5.18
C PHE A 28 -2.07 -9.72 -4.01
N ILE A 29 -2.18 -8.46 -3.58
CA ILE A 29 -1.52 -7.92 -2.38
C ILE A 29 -2.52 -7.18 -1.51
N THR A 30 -2.30 -7.19 -0.20
CA THR A 30 -3.05 -6.38 0.76
C THR A 30 -2.58 -4.92 0.76
N ILE A 31 -3.42 -4.01 1.25
CA ILE A 31 -3.02 -2.59 1.43
C ILE A 31 -1.85 -2.45 2.41
N LEU A 32 -1.77 -3.33 3.41
CA LEU A 32 -0.66 -3.36 4.36
C LEU A 32 0.66 -3.72 3.67
N GLU A 33 0.66 -4.76 2.84
CA GLU A 33 1.84 -5.16 2.05
C GLU A 33 2.23 -4.10 1.04
N TYR A 34 1.26 -3.53 0.33
CA TYR A 34 1.51 -2.45 -0.61
C TYR A 34 2.14 -1.22 0.08
N GLY A 35 1.57 -0.80 1.21
CA GLY A 35 2.11 0.30 2.02
C GLY A 35 3.52 0.03 2.56
N LYS A 36 3.81 -1.21 2.95
CA LYS A 36 5.15 -1.64 3.39
C LYS A 36 6.17 -1.53 2.27
N GLU A 37 5.85 -2.01 1.07
CA GLU A 37 6.76 -1.94 -0.06
C GLU A 37 6.96 -0.50 -0.55
N LEU A 38 5.90 0.31 -0.57
CA LEU A 38 6.02 1.75 -0.82
C LEU A 38 6.85 2.47 0.26
N TYR A 39 6.76 2.10 1.53
CA TYR A 39 7.60 2.70 2.58
C TYR A 39 9.10 2.38 2.38
N LYS A 40 9.39 1.16 1.89
CA LYS A 40 10.75 0.75 1.55
C LYS A 40 11.26 1.44 0.30
N ASN A 41 10.42 1.65 -0.71
CA ASN A 41 10.83 2.22 -1.98
C ASN A 41 9.73 3.08 -2.63
N PRO A 42 9.46 4.30 -2.13
CA PRO A 42 8.40 5.14 -2.68
C PRO A 42 8.76 5.68 -4.07
N ARG A 43 10.04 6.09 -4.25
CA ARG A 43 10.71 6.48 -5.50
C ARG A 43 12.24 6.50 -5.27
N ASP A 44 12.85 5.32 -5.16
CA ASP A 44 14.30 5.06 -5.02
C ASP A 44 14.98 5.52 -3.72
N ILE A 45 14.32 6.35 -2.90
CA ILE A 45 14.78 6.74 -1.56
C ILE A 45 13.81 6.24 -0.50
N SER A 46 14.19 5.16 0.17
CA SER A 46 13.42 4.58 1.27
C SER A 46 13.09 5.58 2.38
N CYS A 47 11.83 5.62 2.81
CA CYS A 47 11.41 6.40 3.96
C CYS A 47 12.15 5.97 5.24
N ALA A 48 12.42 4.66 5.38
CA ALA A 48 13.10 4.09 6.55
C ALA A 48 14.56 4.56 6.72
N ARG A 49 15.18 5.05 5.64
CA ARG A 49 16.53 5.64 5.74
C ARG A 49 16.53 6.87 6.62
N CYS A 50 15.42 7.62 6.66
CA CYS A 50 15.27 8.81 7.49
C CYS A 50 14.38 8.60 8.70
N HIS A 51 13.32 7.79 8.62
CA HIS A 51 12.33 7.64 9.70
C HIS A 51 12.35 6.25 10.37
N GLY A 52 13.43 5.49 10.26
CA GLY A 52 13.51 4.15 10.85
C GLY A 52 12.53 3.14 10.25
N PRO A 53 12.64 1.84 10.59
CA PRO A 53 11.79 0.81 10.02
C PRO A 53 10.30 0.97 10.38
N LEU A 54 9.97 1.62 11.50
CA LEU A 54 8.60 1.76 12.01
C LEU A 54 8.14 3.22 12.10
N GLY A 55 8.82 4.14 11.42
CA GLY A 55 8.47 5.57 11.47
C GLY A 55 8.97 6.26 12.75
N GLU A 56 10.02 5.75 13.40
CA GLU A 56 10.63 6.36 14.58
C GLU A 56 11.47 7.61 14.27
N GLU A 57 11.84 8.33 15.33
CA GLU A 57 12.89 9.34 15.24
C GLU A 57 14.21 8.69 14.82
N LYS A 58 14.99 9.40 13.97
CA LYS A 58 16.32 8.95 13.59
C LYS A 58 17.28 10.11 13.42
N ILE A 59 18.48 9.98 13.98
CA ILE A 59 19.60 10.87 13.67
C ILE A 59 20.07 10.55 12.25
N ILE A 60 20.10 11.57 11.39
CA ILE A 60 20.56 11.43 10.01
C ILE A 60 22.03 11.78 9.92
N THR A 61 22.45 12.88 10.56
CA THR A 61 23.85 13.31 10.54
C THR A 61 24.18 14.25 11.70
N HIS A 62 25.47 14.34 11.99
CA HIS A 62 26.09 15.35 12.85
C HIS A 62 26.82 16.34 11.95
N TYR A 63 26.74 17.63 12.28
CA TYR A 63 27.42 18.68 11.52
C TYR A 63 27.85 19.82 12.45
N THR A 64 28.87 20.57 12.03
CA THR A 64 29.36 21.72 12.79
C THR A 64 28.90 23.01 12.15
N GLN A 65 28.31 23.91 12.95
CA GLN A 65 27.90 25.24 12.51
C GLN A 65 28.40 26.28 13.51
N HIS A 66 29.22 27.23 13.05
CA HIS A 66 29.88 28.25 13.89
C HIS A 66 30.65 27.65 15.08
N GLY A 67 31.42 26.59 14.83
CA GLY A 67 32.23 25.92 15.85
C GLY A 67 31.44 25.11 16.88
N LYS A 68 30.11 24.97 16.73
CA LYS A 68 29.26 24.16 17.61
C LYS A 68 28.72 22.94 16.86
N GLU A 69 28.82 21.77 17.47
CA GLU A 69 28.20 20.55 16.97
C GLU A 69 26.68 20.66 17.00
N ARG A 70 26.03 20.16 15.95
CA ARG A 70 24.58 20.12 15.75
C ARG A 70 24.18 18.76 15.22
N ILE A 71 22.97 18.34 15.56
CA ILE A 71 22.39 17.07 15.14
C ILE A 71 21.22 17.36 14.22
N PHE A 72 21.22 16.75 13.04
CA PHE A 72 20.07 16.75 12.14
C PHE A 72 19.33 15.41 12.28
N LYS A 73 18.05 15.48 12.65
CA LYS A 73 17.21 14.30 12.91
C LYS A 73 15.86 14.40 12.20
N ALA A 74 15.34 13.26 11.75
CA ALA A 74 13.96 13.14 11.29
C ALA A 74 13.04 12.86 12.47
N PRO A 75 11.86 13.50 12.57
CA PRO A 75 10.92 13.27 13.65
C PRO A 75 10.22 11.90 13.50
N PRO A 76 9.61 11.37 14.58
CA PRO A 76 8.71 10.23 14.47
C PRO A 76 7.45 10.60 13.66
N ILE A 77 6.92 9.63 12.92
CA ILE A 77 5.79 9.81 12.00
C ILE A 77 4.61 8.86 12.25
N TYR A 78 4.72 7.96 13.23
CA TYR A 78 3.68 6.98 13.55
C TYR A 78 2.45 7.56 14.29
N ASP A 79 2.53 8.82 14.74
CA ASP A 79 1.47 9.51 15.51
C ASP A 79 1.09 10.86 14.87
N LEU A 80 1.19 10.94 13.54
CA LEU A 80 0.74 12.12 12.79
C LEU A 80 -0.71 11.93 12.35
N SER A 81 -1.47 13.03 12.28
CA SER A 81 -2.72 13.02 11.52
C SER A 81 -2.43 12.77 10.04
N PHE A 82 -3.36 12.13 9.34
CA PHE A 82 -3.24 11.86 7.91
C PHE A 82 -2.94 13.13 7.10
N GLU A 83 -3.59 14.25 7.43
CA GLU A 83 -3.35 15.52 6.75
C GLU A 83 -1.91 16.02 6.90
N ARG A 84 -1.33 15.94 8.11
CA ARG A 84 0.07 16.33 8.35
C ARG A 84 1.03 15.40 7.62
N PHE A 85 0.73 14.11 7.59
CA PHE A 85 1.50 13.10 6.88
C PHE A 85 1.50 13.35 5.36
N LYS A 86 0.31 13.52 4.77
CA LYS A 86 0.10 13.86 3.35
C LYS A 86 0.82 15.14 2.96
N ASN A 87 0.63 16.21 3.74
CA ASN A 87 1.27 17.51 3.46
C ASN A 87 2.80 17.42 3.45
N ALA A 88 3.40 16.60 4.32
CA ALA A 88 4.85 16.38 4.33
C ALA A 88 5.35 15.70 3.05
N LEU A 89 4.63 14.69 2.54
CA LEU A 89 4.99 13.97 1.32
C LEU A 89 4.78 14.81 0.05
N GLU A 90 3.73 15.62 0.01
CA GLU A 90 3.41 16.45 -1.16
C GLU A 90 4.32 17.69 -1.27
N ARG A 91 4.58 18.36 -0.14
CA ARG A 91 5.34 19.62 -0.14
C ARG A 91 6.85 19.39 -0.02
N GLY A 92 7.26 18.25 0.53
CA GLY A 92 8.61 18.07 1.05
C GLY A 92 8.86 18.93 2.30
N LYS A 93 9.84 18.56 3.11
CA LYS A 93 10.22 19.33 4.30
C LYS A 93 11.72 19.25 4.54
N SER A 94 12.41 20.38 4.54
CA SER A 94 13.86 20.44 4.69
C SER A 94 14.55 19.52 3.65
N ILE A 95 15.26 18.48 4.07
CA ILE A 95 15.93 17.52 3.18
C ILE A 95 15.05 16.36 2.73
N MET A 96 13.81 16.26 3.23
CA MET A 96 12.88 15.19 2.85
C MET A 96 12.45 15.40 1.38
N PRO A 97 12.67 14.41 0.50
CA PRO A 97 12.36 14.54 -0.92
C PRO A 97 10.85 14.56 -1.16
N ARG A 98 10.46 15.05 -2.35
CA ARG A 98 9.11 14.85 -2.88
C ARG A 98 9.06 13.54 -3.64
N TYR A 99 8.05 12.72 -3.37
CA TYR A 99 7.92 11.39 -3.96
C TYR A 99 6.89 11.31 -5.10
N ASN A 100 6.15 12.39 -5.36
CA ASN A 100 5.11 12.46 -6.39
C ASN A 100 4.15 11.25 -6.34
N LEU A 101 3.72 10.89 -5.14
CA LEU A 101 2.81 9.77 -4.89
C LEU A 101 1.36 10.20 -5.13
N THR A 102 0.56 9.26 -5.58
CA THR A 102 -0.90 9.40 -5.62
C THR A 102 -1.47 9.42 -4.21
N LEU A 103 -2.71 9.92 -4.07
CA LEU A 103 -3.37 9.95 -2.77
C LEU A 103 -3.54 8.55 -2.16
N ASP A 104 -3.77 7.53 -2.98
CA ASP A 104 -3.97 6.16 -2.48
C ASP A 104 -2.64 5.49 -2.10
N GLU A 105 -1.54 5.79 -2.79
CA GLU A 105 -0.19 5.42 -2.35
C GLU A 105 0.14 6.05 -0.98
N ILE A 106 -0.19 7.33 -0.78
CA ILE A 106 0.01 8.02 0.50
C ILE A 106 -0.81 7.36 1.61
N LYS A 107 -2.09 7.04 1.35
CA LYS A 107 -2.94 6.31 2.31
C LYS A 107 -2.38 4.93 2.64
N ALA A 108 -1.86 4.20 1.66
CA ALA A 108 -1.28 2.87 1.88
C ALA A 108 -0.08 2.94 2.83
N ILE A 109 0.85 3.88 2.61
CA ILE A 109 2.00 4.09 3.51
C ILE A 109 1.52 4.50 4.91
N TYR A 110 0.57 5.43 5.00
CA TYR A 110 0.02 5.87 6.28
C TYR A 110 -0.63 4.72 7.05
N TYR A 111 -1.40 3.89 6.36
CA TYR A 111 -2.04 2.70 6.93
C TYR A 111 -0.99 1.71 7.46
N TYR A 112 0.08 1.46 6.69
CA TYR A 112 1.19 0.63 7.14
C TYR A 112 1.82 1.16 8.43
N ILE A 113 2.20 2.43 8.46
CA ILE A 113 2.89 3.06 9.61
C ILE A 113 2.01 3.11 10.87
N THR A 114 0.71 3.35 10.74
CA THR A 114 -0.20 3.40 11.90
C THR A 114 -0.61 2.01 12.40
N SER A 115 -0.70 1.03 11.51
CA SER A 115 -1.02 -0.36 11.87
C SER A 115 0.12 -1.05 12.64
N ILE A 116 1.37 -0.86 12.21
CA ILE A 116 2.54 -1.45 12.90
C ILE A 116 2.75 -0.88 14.30
N ARG A 117 2.36 0.39 14.55
CA ARG A 117 2.41 0.99 15.88
C ARG A 117 1.38 0.37 16.81
N SER A 118 0.16 0.20 16.33
CA SER A 118 -0.96 -0.35 17.11
C SER A 118 -0.68 -1.80 17.55
N ASN A 119 -0.08 -2.60 16.67
CA ASN A 119 0.26 -4.00 16.98
C ASN A 119 1.39 -4.16 18.00
N LYS A 120 2.18 -3.11 18.28
CA LYS A 120 3.29 -3.14 19.26
C LYS A 120 2.87 -2.66 20.65
N GLN A 121 1.70 -2.03 20.79
CA GLN A 121 1.15 -1.63 22.09
C GLN A 121 0.33 -2.73 22.76
N ASN A 122 0.14 -3.86 22.08
CA ASN A 122 -0.39 -5.12 22.59
C ASN A 122 0.74 -6.12 22.82
#